data_AF-A0AB73ADZ8-F1
#
_entry.id   AF-A0AB73ADZ8-F1
#
_cell.length_a   1.000
_cell.length_b   1.000
_cell.length_c   1.000
_cell.angle_alpha   90.00
_cell.angle_beta   90.00
_cell.angle_gamma   90.00
#
_symmetry.space_group_name_H-M   'P 1'
#
loop_
_entity.id
_entity.type
_entity.pdbx_description
1 polymer ?
#
loop_
_entity_poly.entity_id
_entity_poly.type
_entity_poly.pdbx_seq_one_letter_code
_entity_poly.pdbx_strand_id
1 'polypeptide(L)'
;MGTLTKYNALVGELEPYTPSRLALQKALADVKISDWDNEYNADTDQRTIAIAAIKVLKRMIVLTNDTLGKSSQGYSVEKLERRIKDLCNENGLDVSDFVEVSSITDGSNLW
;
A
#
# COMPACT_ATOMS: atom_id res chain seq x y z
N MET A 1 -15.78 23.57 -6.29
CA MET A 1 -14.64 22.64 -6.54
C MET A 1 -14.47 21.85 -5.27
N GLY A 2 -14.69 20.53 -5.30
CA GLY A 2 -14.56 19.71 -4.10
C GLY A 2 -13.11 19.73 -3.65
N THR A 3 -12.88 20.17 -2.42
CA THR A 3 -11.55 20.17 -1.79
C THR A 3 -11.01 18.75 -1.82
N LEU A 4 -9.78 18.57 -2.32
CA LEU A 4 -9.13 17.26 -2.29
C LEU A 4 -8.84 16.94 -0.82
N THR A 5 -9.57 15.98 -0.26
CA THR A 5 -9.34 15.54 1.11
C THR A 5 -8.21 14.51 1.15
N LYS A 6 -7.60 14.34 2.33
CA LYS A 6 -6.56 13.30 2.54
C LYS A 6 -7.05 11.91 2.18
N TYR A 7 -8.33 11.62 2.44
CA TYR A 7 -8.97 10.39 1.99
C TYR A 7 -8.99 10.24 0.47
N ASN A 8 -9.41 11.29 -0.25
CA ASN A 8 -9.46 11.26 -1.71
C ASN A 8 -8.07 11.13 -2.33
N ALA A 9 -7.06 11.78 -1.73
CA ALA A 9 -5.67 11.64 -2.15
C ALA A 9 -5.16 10.19 -2.00
N LEU A 10 -5.43 9.55 -0.85
CA LEU A 10 -5.06 8.15 -0.62
C LEU A 10 -5.77 7.20 -1.60
N VAL A 11 -7.05 7.44 -1.88
CA VAL A 11 -7.80 6.64 -2.87
C VAL A 11 -7.20 6.80 -4.26
N GLY A 12 -6.85 8.02 -4.66
CA GLY A 12 -6.22 8.28 -5.96
C GLY A 12 -4.86 7.61 -6.14
N GLU A 13 -4.02 7.56 -5.09
CA GLU A 13 -2.73 6.85 -5.17
C GLU A 13 -2.88 5.34 -5.33
N LEU A 14 -3.99 4.80 -4.80
CA LEU A 14 -4.28 3.38 -4.81
C LEU A 14 -4.98 2.93 -6.09
N GLU A 15 -5.52 3.82 -6.93
CA GLU A 15 -6.08 3.45 -8.23
C GLU A 15 -5.04 2.73 -9.11
N PRO A 16 -5.37 1.60 -9.77
CA PRO A 16 -6.71 1.00 -9.99
C PRO A 16 -7.18 0.01 -8.89
N TYR A 17 -6.47 -0.11 -7.77
CA TYR A 17 -6.84 -1.00 -6.67
C TYR A 17 -7.87 -0.32 -5.76
N THR A 18 -8.96 -1.03 -5.45
CA THR A 18 -10.02 -0.53 -4.57
C THR A 18 -10.02 -1.28 -3.24
N PRO A 19 -9.18 -0.90 -2.26
CA PRO A 19 -9.20 -1.50 -0.92
C PRO A 19 -10.51 -1.22 -0.20
N SER A 20 -10.85 -2.08 0.74
CA SER A 20 -11.95 -1.84 1.67
C SER A 20 -11.74 -0.54 2.45
N ARG A 21 -12.80 0.24 2.66
CA ARG A 21 -12.78 1.48 3.46
C ARG A 21 -12.13 1.30 4.84
N LEU A 22 -12.35 0.14 5.46
CA LEU A 22 -11.72 -0.21 6.75
C LEU A 22 -10.20 -0.30 6.66
N ALA A 23 -9.64 -0.80 5.54
CA ALA A 23 -8.20 -0.88 5.33
C ALA A 23 -7.59 0.52 5.15
N LEU A 24 -8.28 1.40 4.42
CA LEU A 24 -7.90 2.81 4.27
C LEU A 24 -7.89 3.54 5.62
N GLN A 25 -8.98 3.44 6.39
CA GLN A 25 -9.08 4.07 7.71
C GLN A 25 -8.02 3.56 8.68
N LYS A 26 -7.76 2.24 8.68
CA LYS A 26 -6.70 1.67 9.50
C LYS A 26 -5.32 2.20 9.09
N ALA A 27 -5.03 2.24 7.80
CA ALA A 27 -3.72 2.71 7.31
C ALA A 27 -3.48 4.19 7.64
N LEU A 28 -4.51 5.03 7.56
CA LEU A 28 -4.47 6.43 7.99
C LEU A 28 -4.22 6.54 9.50
N ALA A 29 -4.90 5.72 10.31
CA ALA A 29 -4.65 5.67 11.75
C ALA A 29 -3.23 5.20 12.10
N ASP A 30 -2.69 4.23 11.36
CA ASP A 30 -1.32 3.71 11.53
C ASP A 30 -0.23 4.74 11.18
N VAL A 31 -0.56 5.80 10.44
CA VAL A 31 0.32 6.95 10.18
C VAL A 31 -0.05 8.18 11.02
N LYS A 32 -0.91 8.00 12.03
CA LYS A 32 -1.39 9.04 12.95
C LYS A 32 -2.19 10.16 12.26
N ILE A 33 -2.80 9.88 11.11
CA ILE A 33 -3.76 10.77 10.48
C ILE A 33 -5.17 10.42 11.01
N SER A 34 -5.67 11.27 11.90
CA SER A 34 -7.04 11.20 12.43
C SER A 34 -8.02 12.06 11.62
N ASP A 35 -7.52 13.10 10.95
CA ASP A 35 -8.31 14.07 10.19
C ASP A 35 -8.29 13.78 8.69
N TRP A 36 -8.82 12.63 8.30
CA TRP A 36 -8.85 12.17 6.91
C TRP A 36 -9.86 12.94 6.03
N ASP A 37 -10.78 13.68 6.65
CA ASP A 37 -11.73 14.60 6.01
C ASP A 37 -11.14 15.99 5.76
N ASN A 38 -10.00 16.33 6.37
CA ASN A 38 -9.33 17.61 6.14
C ASN A 38 -8.74 17.69 4.72
N GLU A 39 -8.51 18.94 4.30
CA GLU A 39 -7.83 19.25 3.05
C GLU A 39 -6.44 18.62 3.00
N TYR A 40 -6.13 18.04 1.84
CA TYR A 40 -4.84 17.45 1.54
C TYR A 40 -3.83 18.55 1.22
N ASN A 41 -2.72 18.57 1.95
CA ASN A 41 -1.60 19.44 1.66
C ASN A 41 -0.42 18.60 1.13
N ALA A 42 0.00 18.84 -0.11
CA ALA A 42 1.08 18.11 -0.75
C ALA A 42 2.41 18.24 0.02
N ASP A 43 2.73 19.42 0.57
CA ASP A 43 4.00 19.63 1.26
C ASP A 43 4.12 18.83 2.57
N THR A 44 3.00 18.63 3.29
CA THR A 44 3.01 18.00 4.61
C THR A 44 2.46 16.57 4.62
N ASP A 45 1.42 16.30 3.83
CA ASP A 45 0.68 15.05 3.85
C ASP A 45 1.17 14.06 2.80
N GLN A 46 1.83 14.48 1.71
CA GLN A 46 2.22 13.60 0.60
C GLN A 46 2.99 12.36 1.08
N ARG A 47 4.07 12.56 1.86
CA ARG A 47 4.87 11.44 2.38
C ARG A 47 4.06 10.52 3.29
N THR A 48 3.20 11.10 4.13
CA THR A 48 2.42 10.36 5.11
C THR A 48 1.31 9.53 4.43
N ILE A 49 0.69 10.08 3.39
CA ILE A 49 -0.30 9.39 2.55
C ILE A 49 0.35 8.29 1.73
N ALA A 50 1.53 8.52 1.15
CA ALA A 50 2.28 7.50 0.44
C ALA A 50 2.63 6.30 1.35
N ILE A 51 3.09 6.55 2.58
CA ILE A 51 3.35 5.49 3.57
C ILE A 51 2.06 4.72 3.90
N ALA A 52 0.93 5.42 4.05
CA ALA A 52 -0.36 4.76 4.27
C ALA A 52 -0.76 3.89 3.06
N ALA A 53 -0.58 4.38 1.83
CA ALA A 53 -0.86 3.64 0.60
C ALA A 53 -0.02 2.36 0.53
N ILE A 54 1.28 2.45 0.82
CA ILE A 54 2.20 1.31 0.85
C ILE A 54 1.75 0.26 1.87
N LYS A 55 1.36 0.67 3.09
CA LYS A 55 0.82 -0.25 4.11
C LYS A 55 -0.44 -0.98 3.63
N VAL A 56 -1.32 -0.30 2.90
CA VAL A 56 -2.53 -0.90 2.32
C VAL A 56 -2.16 -1.93 1.24
N LEU A 57 -1.25 -1.58 0.33
CA LEU A 57 -0.78 -2.48 -0.73
C LEU A 57 -0.07 -3.72 -0.15
N LYS A 58 0.77 -3.55 0.88
CA LYS A 58 1.40 -4.67 1.60
C LYS A 58 0.37 -5.61 2.20
N ARG A 59 -0.68 -5.08 2.82
CA ARG A 59 -1.78 -5.89 3.36
C ARG A 59 -2.55 -6.63 2.26
N MET A 60 -2.75 -6.00 1.10
CA MET A 60 -3.35 -6.68 -0.05
C MET A 60 -2.52 -7.86 -0.52
N ILE A 61 -1.19 -7.70 -0.64
CA ILE A 61 -0.27 -8.79 -1.01
C ILE A 61 -0.44 -9.97 -0.06
N VAL A 62 -0.42 -9.73 1.26
CA VAL A 62 -0.61 -10.79 2.27
C VAL A 62 -1.95 -11.50 2.10
N LEU A 63 -3.04 -10.75 1.89
CA LEU A 63 -4.37 -11.32 1.66
C LEU A 63 -4.44 -12.13 0.36
N THR A 64 -3.82 -11.65 -0.71
CA THR A 64 -3.74 -12.39 -1.99
C THR A 64 -2.95 -13.69 -1.83
N ASN A 65 -1.87 -13.68 -1.02
CA ASN A 65 -1.09 -14.89 -0.71
C ASN A 65 -1.85 -15.88 0.18
N ASP A 66 -2.67 -15.40 1.12
CA ASP A 66 -3.51 -16.24 1.99
C ASP A 66 -4.68 -16.87 1.20
N THR A 67 -5.21 -16.14 0.21
CA THR A 67 -6.33 -16.58 -0.64
C THR A 67 -5.89 -17.45 -1.83
N LEU A 68 -4.58 -17.74 -1.96
CA LEU A 68 -3.99 -18.47 -3.08
C LEU A 68 -4.44 -19.95 -3.19
N GLY A 69 -5.37 -20.39 -2.34
CA GLY A 69 -6.11 -21.65 -2.46
C GLY A 69 -7.43 -21.58 -3.24
N LYS A 70 -8.02 -20.40 -3.49
CA LYS A 70 -9.34 -20.28 -4.15
C LYS A 70 -9.44 -19.04 -5.03
N SER A 71 -9.36 -19.25 -6.35
CA SER A 71 -9.83 -18.33 -7.41
C SER A 71 -9.20 -16.93 -7.38
N SER A 72 -8.00 -16.84 -7.93
CA SER A 72 -7.22 -15.61 -8.10
C SER A 72 -7.99 -14.59 -8.93
N GLN A 73 -8.51 -13.57 -8.25
CA GLN A 73 -8.92 -12.33 -8.86
C GLN A 73 -7.66 -11.59 -9.35
N GLY A 74 -7.10 -12.03 -10.48
CA GLY A 74 -6.23 -11.34 -11.45
C GLY A 74 -5.02 -10.47 -11.04
N TYR A 75 -4.78 -10.20 -9.76
CA TYR A 75 -3.72 -9.30 -9.32
C TYR A 75 -2.45 -10.10 -8.97
N SER A 76 -1.42 -9.96 -9.79
CA SER A 76 -0.09 -10.54 -9.52
C SER A 76 0.55 -9.80 -8.35
N VAL A 77 1.02 -10.54 -7.34
CA VAL A 77 1.82 -10.00 -6.21
C VAL A 77 2.98 -9.16 -6.72
N GLU A 78 3.65 -9.60 -7.79
CA GLU A 78 4.75 -8.89 -8.44
C GLU A 78 4.37 -7.48 -8.93
N LYS A 79 3.12 -7.29 -9.41
CA LYS A 79 2.64 -5.97 -9.86
C LYS A 79 2.38 -5.04 -8.68
N LEU A 80 1.86 -5.58 -7.58
CA LEU A 80 1.67 -4.84 -6.32
C LEU A 80 3.02 -4.43 -5.74
N GLU A 81 4.00 -5.33 -5.69
CA GLU A 81 5.36 -5.02 -5.24
C GLU A 81 6.04 -3.97 -6.12
N ARG A 82 5.87 -4.06 -7.45
CA ARG A 82 6.37 -3.05 -8.38
C ARG A 82 5.74 -1.68 -8.11
N ARG A 83 4.43 -1.62 -7.82
CA ARG A 83 3.74 -0.37 -7.49
C ARG A 83 4.21 0.23 -6.16
N ILE A 84 4.47 -0.61 -5.15
CA ILE A 84 5.08 -0.17 -3.89
C ILE A 84 6.47 0.43 -4.12
N LYS A 85 7.31 -0.23 -4.93
CA LYS A 85 8.65 0.26 -5.29
C LYS A 85 8.60 1.63 -5.97
N ASP A 86 7.66 1.81 -6.89
CA ASP A 86 7.43 3.05 -7.62
C ASP A 86 7.06 4.19 -6.64
N LEU A 87 6.04 3.98 -5.79
CA LEU A 87 5.61 4.93 -4.77
C LEU A 87 6.71 5.28 -3.77
N CYS A 88 7.52 4.29 -3.36
CA CYS A 88 8.67 4.54 -2.51
C CYS A 88 9.71 5.44 -3.21
N ASN A 89 10.04 5.16 -4.47
CA ASN A 89 11.01 5.93 -5.24
C ASN A 89 10.55 7.37 -5.49
N GLU A 90 9.27 7.57 -5.80
CA GLU A 90 8.66 8.90 -6.00
C GLU A 90 8.69 9.75 -4.72
N ASN A 91 8.58 9.12 -3.55
CA ASN A 91 8.53 9.81 -2.25
C ASN A 91 9.88 9.80 -1.49
N GLY A 92 10.92 9.19 -2.06
CA GLY A 92 12.23 9.03 -1.40
C GLY A 92 12.21 8.12 -0.17
N LEU A 93 11.29 7.15 -0.13
CA LEU A 93 11.15 6.18 0.96
C LEU A 93 11.97 4.92 0.66
N ASP A 94 12.56 4.33 1.69
CA ASP A 94 13.35 3.11 1.52
C ASP A 94 12.42 1.90 1.30
N VAL A 95 12.55 1.26 0.14
CA VAL A 95 11.75 0.09 -0.26
C VAL A 95 11.93 -1.08 0.72
N SER A 96 13.12 -1.20 1.32
CA SER A 96 13.51 -2.33 2.17
C SER A 96 12.73 -2.38 3.48
N ASP A 97 12.18 -1.25 3.94
CA ASP A 97 11.32 -1.19 5.12
C ASP A 97 9.93 -1.82 4.86
N PHE A 98 9.51 -1.87 3.59
CA PHE A 98 8.15 -2.23 3.22
C PHE A 98 8.05 -3.58 2.51
N VAL A 99 8.90 -3.82 1.52
CA VAL A 99 9.05 -5.12 0.88
C VAL A 99 10.20 -5.82 1.60
N GLU A 100 9.86 -6.62 2.61
CA GLU A 100 10.72 -7.74 2.96
C GLU A 100 10.79 -8.56 1.68
N VAL A 101 11.88 -8.41 0.92
CA VAL A 101 12.29 -9.44 -0.02
C VAL A 101 12.42 -10.64 0.88
N SER A 102 11.37 -11.47 0.90
CA SER A 102 11.49 -12.80 1.41
C SER A 102 12.49 -13.42 0.47
N SER A 103 13.78 -13.27 0.79
CA SER A 103 14.78 -14.28 0.54
C SER A 103 14.27 -15.51 1.28
N ILE A 104 13.21 -16.11 0.74
CA ILE A 104 13.09 -17.54 0.72
C ILE A 104 14.29 -17.93 -0.14
N THR A 105 15.44 -17.99 0.52
CA THR A 105 16.41 -19.03 0.24
C THR A 105 15.57 -20.28 0.30
N ASP A 106 15.19 -20.71 -0.90
CA ASP A 106 14.61 -21.99 -1.21
C ASP A 106 15.47 -23.04 -0.52
N GLY A 107 15.10 -23.39 0.72
CA GLY A 107 15.67 -24.49 1.48
C GLY A 107 15.17 -25.83 0.94
N SER A 108 14.89 -25.90 -0.36
CA SER A 108 14.36 -27.04 -1.07
C SER A 108 15.47 -27.66 -1.90
N ASN A 109 16.52 -28.20 -1.25
CA ASN A 109 17.35 -29.31 -1.79
C ASN A 109 18.54 -29.58 -0.86
N LEU A 110 18.31 -30.39 0.17
CA LEU A 110 19.30 -31.36 0.63
C LEU A 110 18.51 -32.63 0.98
N TRP A 111 18.52 -33.56 0.03
CA TRP A 111 18.15 -34.97 0.20
C TRP A 111 18.89 -35.62 1.36
#